data_AF-A0A2S2R7X9-F1
#
_entry.id   AF-A0A2S2R7X9-F1
#
_cell.length_a   1.000
_cell.length_b   1.000
_cell.length_c   1.000
_cell.angle_alpha   90.00
_cell.angle_beta   90.00
_cell.angle_gamma   90.00
#
_symmetry.space_group_name_H-M   'P 1'
#
loop_
_entity.id
_entity.type
_entity.pdbx_description
1 polymer ?
#
loop_
_entity_poly.entity_id
_entity_poly.type
_entity_poly.pdbx_seq_one_letter_code
_entity_poly.pdbx_strand_id
1 'polypeptide(L)'
;YIKYNQDELNIEDFNVIISGKTKIGNKCRIWTNILDRKDASFLVRYKLYEVCYDLIILVEDLKTHKKHVNNFYQGPVYPDECDCSKMSIDTWLSEAGCKTDIKQINSDLSHFKKIDFNNVLSKMVKFFSQHSHSMSTCQYVVKNNLIFRKCYGEYTGFKMFMDNLLLSLSRKVYLPDLEFFVNLGDWPLSSPKNRFPLFSWCGSNYTMDIVMPTYDITESSLENMGR
;
A
#
# COMPACT_ATOMS: atom_id res chain seq x y z
N TYR A 1 7.16 -17.36 -4.52
CA TYR A 1 7.92 -17.34 -5.77
C TYR A 1 8.67 -18.65 -5.90
N ILE A 2 8.48 -19.41 -6.98
CA ILE A 2 9.09 -20.72 -7.17
C ILE A 2 9.69 -20.75 -8.58
N LYS A 3 10.96 -21.15 -8.68
CA LYS A 3 11.63 -21.48 -9.95
C LYS A 3 11.70 -23.00 -10.10
N TYR A 4 11.56 -23.50 -11.31
CA TYR A 4 11.65 -24.92 -11.63
C TYR A 4 12.37 -25.13 -12.97
N ASN A 5 12.78 -26.37 -13.25
CA ASN A 5 13.36 -26.73 -14.55
C ASN A 5 12.23 -27.07 -15.53
N GLN A 6 12.06 -26.27 -16.59
CA GLN A 6 11.00 -26.45 -17.59
C GLN A 6 11.15 -27.74 -18.40
N ASP A 7 12.36 -28.32 -18.47
CA ASP A 7 12.58 -29.58 -19.18
C ASP A 7 12.06 -30.80 -18.38
N GLU A 8 11.82 -30.64 -17.08
CA GLU A 8 11.46 -31.73 -16.16
C GLU A 8 10.06 -31.58 -15.55
N LEU A 9 9.64 -30.34 -15.30
CA LEU A 9 8.43 -30.00 -14.55
C LEU A 9 7.62 -28.91 -15.26
N ASN A 10 6.31 -28.98 -15.09
CA ASN A 10 5.36 -27.94 -15.43
C ASN A 10 4.65 -27.41 -14.18
N ILE A 11 3.94 -26.29 -14.29
CA ILE A 11 3.21 -25.71 -13.16
C ILE A 11 2.16 -26.67 -12.57
N GLU A 12 1.58 -27.54 -13.40
CA GLU A 12 0.62 -28.57 -13.01
C GLU A 12 1.26 -29.71 -12.19
N ASP A 13 2.59 -29.84 -12.23
CA ASP A 13 3.33 -30.80 -11.41
C ASP A 13 3.53 -30.32 -9.97
N PHE A 14 3.00 -29.14 -9.60
CA PHE A 14 3.10 -28.60 -8.25
C PHE A 14 1.78 -28.69 -7.50
N ASN A 15 1.85 -29.25 -6.29
CA ASN A 15 0.78 -29.18 -5.30
C ASN A 15 0.96 -27.93 -4.44
N VAL A 16 -0.04 -27.07 -4.42
CA VAL A 16 -0.06 -25.86 -3.60
C VAL A 16 -1.18 -25.96 -2.57
N ILE A 17 -0.80 -26.11 -1.31
CA ILE A 17 -1.73 -26.21 -0.18
C ILE A 17 -1.55 -24.98 0.71
N ILE A 18 -2.60 -24.18 0.79
CA ILE A 18 -2.74 -23.12 1.78
C ILE A 18 -3.99 -23.38 2.58
N SER A 19 -3.83 -23.74 3.84
CA SER A 19 -4.95 -24.10 4.71
C SER A 19 -4.69 -23.70 6.14
N GLY A 20 -5.75 -23.47 6.90
CA GLY A 20 -5.70 -23.13 8.32
C GLY A 20 -7.07 -23.36 8.92
N LYS A 21 -7.17 -23.13 10.23
CA LYS A 21 -8.40 -23.29 11.00
C LYS A 21 -8.83 -21.99 11.65
N THR A 22 -10.13 -21.77 11.72
CA THR A 22 -10.70 -20.68 12.52
C THR A 22 -10.60 -21.05 14.01
N LYS A 23 -10.87 -20.08 14.89
CA LYS A 23 -10.86 -20.31 16.36
C LYS A 23 -11.80 -21.45 16.80
N ILE A 24 -12.88 -21.69 16.07
CA ILE A 24 -13.87 -22.75 16.33
C ILE A 24 -13.53 -24.08 15.63
N GLY A 25 -12.39 -24.15 14.93
CA GLY A 25 -11.89 -25.37 14.28
C GLY A 25 -12.34 -25.60 12.82
N ASN A 26 -13.16 -24.69 12.26
CA ASN A 26 -13.57 -24.78 10.85
C ASN A 26 -12.41 -24.44 9.91
N LYS A 27 -12.48 -24.87 8.64
CA LYS A 27 -11.50 -24.47 7.63
C LYS A 27 -11.60 -22.95 7.37
N CYS A 28 -10.45 -22.28 7.38
CA CYS A 28 -10.37 -20.86 7.02
C CYS A 28 -10.79 -20.59 5.58
N ARG A 29 -11.46 -19.46 5.36
CA ARG A 29 -11.67 -18.90 4.03
C ARG A 29 -10.40 -18.19 3.55
N ILE A 30 -9.74 -18.81 2.57
CA ILE A 30 -8.50 -18.32 1.96
C ILE A 30 -8.71 -18.25 0.45
N TRP A 31 -8.49 -17.08 -0.14
CA TRP A 31 -8.35 -16.96 -1.58
C TRP A 31 -6.93 -17.31 -1.97
N THR A 32 -6.77 -18.12 -3.02
CA THR A 32 -5.47 -18.54 -3.55
C THR A 32 -5.48 -18.39 -5.05
N ASN A 33 -4.38 -17.91 -5.61
CA ASN A 33 -4.18 -17.84 -7.05
C ASN A 33 -2.75 -18.20 -7.41
N ILE A 34 -2.60 -18.98 -8.47
CA ILE A 34 -1.30 -19.33 -9.05
C ILE A 34 -1.16 -18.54 -10.36
N LEU A 35 -0.05 -17.80 -10.49
CA LEU A 35 0.27 -17.02 -11.68
C LEU A 35 1.56 -17.56 -12.30
N ASP A 36 1.44 -18.15 -13.49
CA ASP A 36 2.57 -18.54 -14.33
C ASP A 36 3.22 -17.29 -14.94
N ARG A 37 4.53 -17.14 -14.74
CA ARG A 37 5.32 -16.04 -15.31
C ARG A 37 5.88 -16.37 -16.70
N LYS A 38 5.69 -17.61 -17.19
CA LYS A 38 6.16 -18.11 -18.49
C LYS A 38 7.68 -18.06 -18.65
N ASP A 39 8.42 -18.06 -17.55
CA ASP A 39 9.88 -17.98 -17.49
C ASP A 39 10.47 -19.04 -16.53
N ALA A 40 9.87 -20.24 -16.52
CA ALA A 40 10.20 -21.34 -15.62
C ALA A 40 10.00 -20.99 -14.14
N SER A 41 9.03 -20.11 -13.87
CA SER A 41 8.70 -19.70 -12.51
C SER A 41 7.23 -19.32 -12.35
N PHE A 42 6.72 -19.43 -11.13
CA PHE A 42 5.36 -19.03 -10.80
C PHE A 42 5.26 -18.33 -9.44
N LEU A 43 4.17 -17.59 -9.28
CA LEU A 43 3.79 -16.91 -8.06
C LEU A 43 2.56 -17.61 -7.46
N VAL A 44 2.62 -17.84 -6.15
CA VAL A 44 1.46 -18.25 -5.35
C VAL A 44 1.05 -17.02 -4.55
N ARG A 45 -0.15 -16.51 -4.84
CA ARG A 45 -0.78 -15.40 -4.12
C ARG A 45 -1.86 -15.97 -3.20
N TYR A 46 -2.00 -15.40 -2.02
CA TYR A 46 -3.08 -15.74 -1.10
C TYR A 46 -3.59 -14.52 -0.33
N LYS A 47 -4.88 -14.52 -0.01
CA LYS A 47 -5.54 -13.50 0.84
C LYS A 47 -6.39 -14.22 1.88
N LEU A 48 -6.17 -13.90 3.15
CA LEU A 48 -7.01 -14.34 4.25
C LEU A 48 -8.21 -13.39 4.38
N TYR A 49 -9.41 -13.93 4.62
CA TYR A 49 -10.60 -13.13 4.91
C TYR A 49 -10.98 -13.11 6.40
N GLU A 50 -10.32 -13.96 7.19
CA GLU A 50 -10.58 -14.13 8.62
C GLU A 50 -9.28 -14.54 9.34
N VAL A 51 -9.30 -14.49 10.67
CA VAL A 51 -8.15 -14.89 11.48
C VAL A 51 -7.99 -16.41 11.44
N CYS A 52 -6.78 -16.85 11.10
CA CYS A 52 -6.43 -18.26 10.94
C CYS A 52 -5.39 -18.72 11.96
N TYR A 53 -5.58 -19.93 12.45
CA TYR A 53 -4.66 -20.68 13.31
C TYR A 53 -4.17 -21.91 12.54
N ASP A 54 -3.03 -22.44 12.97
CA ASP A 54 -2.40 -23.61 12.33
C ASP A 54 -2.30 -23.45 10.80
N LEU A 55 -1.91 -22.26 10.34
CA LEU A 55 -1.79 -21.94 8.92
C LEU A 55 -0.60 -22.70 8.33
N ILE A 56 -0.89 -23.53 7.33
CA ILE A 56 0.07 -24.30 6.55
C ILE A 56 0.17 -23.64 5.18
N ILE A 57 1.41 -23.35 4.76
CA ILE A 57 1.73 -22.97 3.38
C ILE A 57 2.73 -24.01 2.86
N LEU A 58 2.26 -24.87 1.98
CA LEU A 58 3.03 -25.95 1.39
C LEU A 58 3.01 -25.82 -0.15
N VAL A 59 4.20 -25.87 -0.74
CA VAL A 59 4.39 -26.00 -2.18
C VAL A 59 5.36 -27.15 -2.41
N GLU A 60 4.90 -28.19 -3.08
CA GLU A 60 5.69 -29.40 -3.33
C GLU A 60 5.52 -29.91 -4.75
N ASP A 61 6.56 -30.58 -5.25
CA ASP A 61 6.53 -31.33 -6.50
C ASP A 61 5.74 -32.63 -6.30
N LEU A 62 4.78 -32.90 -7.18
CA LEU A 62 3.94 -34.11 -7.15
C LEU A 62 4.72 -35.38 -7.51
N LYS A 63 5.73 -35.29 -8.37
CA LYS A 63 6.54 -36.43 -8.84
C LYS A 63 7.60 -36.81 -7.82
N THR A 64 8.34 -35.82 -7.31
CA THR A 64 9.48 -36.07 -6.40
C THR A 64 9.12 -35.91 -4.93
N HIS A 65 7.94 -35.37 -4.61
CA HIS A 65 7.54 -34.96 -3.26
C HIS A 65 8.50 -33.96 -2.60
N LYS A 66 9.34 -33.28 -3.40
CA LYS A 66 10.24 -32.24 -2.92
C LYS A 66 9.44 -31.03 -2.49
N LYS A 67 9.59 -30.63 -1.23
CA LYS A 67 8.95 -29.43 -0.67
C LYS A 67 9.79 -28.19 -0.97
N HIS A 68 9.26 -27.30 -1.79
CA HIS A 68 9.89 -26.00 -2.08
C HIS A 68 9.56 -24.97 -1.01
N VAL A 69 8.35 -25.04 -0.44
CA VAL A 69 7.90 -24.23 0.70
C VAL A 69 7.19 -25.16 1.67
N ASN A 70 7.49 -25.07 2.96
CA ASN A 70 6.83 -25.85 3.99
C ASN A 70 6.83 -25.06 5.30
N ASN A 71 5.96 -24.05 5.36
CA ASN A 71 5.84 -23.18 6.52
C ASN A 71 4.59 -23.55 7.32
N PHE A 72 4.74 -23.61 8.64
CA PHE A 72 3.66 -23.82 9.59
C PHE A 72 3.63 -22.66 10.58
N TYR A 73 2.46 -22.05 10.74
CA TYR A 73 2.24 -20.96 11.69
C TYR A 73 1.10 -21.36 12.63
N GLN A 74 1.43 -21.60 13.91
CA GLN A 74 0.45 -21.98 14.92
C GLN A 74 -0.66 -20.91 15.11
N GLY A 75 -0.35 -19.64 14.83
CA GLY A 75 -1.29 -18.53 14.83
C GLY A 75 -1.26 -17.67 16.09
N PRO A 76 -2.09 -16.61 16.17
CA PRO A 76 -3.03 -16.15 15.15
C PRO A 76 -2.35 -15.47 13.94
N VAL A 77 -2.80 -15.80 12.73
CA VAL A 77 -2.45 -15.08 11.49
C VAL A 77 -3.66 -14.25 11.08
N TYR A 78 -3.47 -12.94 10.99
CA TYR A 78 -4.55 -12.00 10.75
C TYR A 78 -4.69 -11.65 9.26
N PRO A 79 -5.92 -11.37 8.77
CA PRO A 79 -6.12 -10.80 7.44
C PRO A 79 -5.60 -9.37 7.39
N ASP A 80 -5.27 -8.86 6.20
CA ASP A 80 -4.76 -7.48 6.04
C ASP A 80 -5.76 -6.41 6.55
N GLU A 81 -7.05 -6.73 6.49
CA GLU A 81 -8.15 -5.87 6.92
C GLU A 81 -8.40 -5.93 8.44
N CYS A 82 -7.55 -6.62 9.23
CA CYS A 82 -7.68 -6.62 10.70
C CYS A 82 -7.59 -5.21 11.29
N ASP A 83 -8.28 -4.98 12.41
CA ASP A 83 -7.85 -3.95 13.36
C ASP A 83 -6.77 -4.59 14.23
N CYS A 84 -5.54 -4.49 13.77
CA CYS A 84 -4.41 -5.22 14.32
C CYS A 84 -3.91 -4.52 15.60
N SER A 85 -3.08 -5.21 16.41
CA SER A 85 -2.46 -4.56 17.56
C SER A 85 -1.54 -3.45 17.07
N LYS A 86 -1.98 -2.20 17.24
CA LYS A 86 -1.29 -1.03 16.70
C LYS A 86 0.03 -0.84 17.43
N MET A 87 1.09 -0.63 16.65
CA MET A 87 2.43 -0.30 17.14
C MET A 87 2.82 1.12 16.71
N SER A 88 3.95 1.62 17.20
CA SER A 88 4.50 2.88 16.70
C SER A 88 4.97 2.73 15.26
N ILE A 89 4.97 3.83 14.51
CA ILE A 89 5.43 3.84 13.12
C ILE A 89 6.91 3.42 13.00
N ASP A 90 7.75 3.81 13.97
CA ASP A 90 9.18 3.49 13.96
C ASP A 90 9.42 1.98 14.14
N THR A 91 8.69 1.35 15.08
CA THR A 91 8.77 -0.11 15.28
C THR A 91 8.30 -0.84 14.03
N TRP A 92 7.18 -0.42 13.45
CA TRP A 92 6.66 -1.04 12.24
C TRP A 92 7.62 -0.93 11.05
N LEU A 93 8.21 0.25 10.83
CA LEU A 93 9.20 0.45 9.75
C LEU A 93 10.44 -0.43 9.94
N SER A 94 10.90 -0.58 11.19
CA SER A 94 12.04 -1.44 11.53
C SER A 94 11.72 -2.92 11.28
N GLU A 95 10.55 -3.40 11.73
CA GLU A 95 10.13 -4.79 11.55
C GLU A 95 9.84 -5.13 10.08
N ALA A 96 9.28 -4.18 9.33
CA ALA A 96 9.03 -4.31 7.89
C ALA A 96 10.33 -4.27 7.06
N GLY A 97 11.48 -3.94 7.66
CA GLY A 97 12.75 -3.80 6.95
C GLY A 97 12.75 -2.64 5.95
N CYS A 98 11.96 -1.60 6.21
CA CYS A 98 11.87 -0.44 5.34
C CYS A 98 13.17 0.38 5.36
N LYS A 99 13.62 0.81 4.18
CA LYS A 99 14.73 1.78 4.07
C LYS A 99 14.22 3.14 4.52
N THR A 100 14.91 3.75 5.47
CA THR A 100 14.56 5.09 5.98
C THR A 100 15.23 6.23 5.21
N ASP A 101 16.39 5.98 4.60
CA ASP A 101 17.09 6.96 3.76
C ASP A 101 16.76 6.76 2.27
N ILE A 102 15.62 7.34 1.85
CA ILE A 102 15.18 7.33 0.45
C ILE A 102 15.49 8.70 -0.17
N LYS A 103 16.45 8.71 -1.11
CA LYS A 103 16.95 9.93 -1.77
C LYS A 103 15.84 10.81 -2.35
N GLN A 104 14.84 10.21 -3.02
CA GLN A 104 13.72 10.93 -3.62
C GLN A 104 12.90 11.67 -2.56
N ILE A 105 12.48 10.97 -1.50
CA ILE A 105 11.70 11.55 -0.39
C ILE A 105 12.48 12.69 0.26
N ASN A 106 13.77 12.47 0.54
CA ASN A 106 14.62 13.49 1.15
C ASN A 106 14.81 14.72 0.25
N SER A 107 14.93 14.52 -1.07
CA SER A 107 15.01 15.61 -2.05
C SER A 107 13.73 16.44 -2.07
N ASP A 108 12.58 15.78 -2.22
CA ASP A 108 11.29 16.47 -2.37
C ASP A 108 10.90 17.25 -1.10
N LEU A 109 11.12 16.65 0.07
CA LEU A 109 10.86 17.31 1.36
C LEU A 109 11.86 18.42 1.67
N SER A 110 13.05 18.42 1.05
CA SER A 110 14.07 19.46 1.30
C SER A 110 13.62 20.86 0.90
N HIS A 111 12.67 20.96 -0.03
CA HIS A 111 12.05 22.22 -0.46
C HIS A 111 11.13 22.82 0.61
N PHE A 112 10.75 22.04 1.62
CA PHE A 112 9.66 22.32 2.56
C PHE A 112 10.08 22.23 4.04
N LYS A 113 11.36 22.47 4.37
CA LYS A 113 11.89 22.35 5.75
C LYS A 113 11.16 23.19 6.80
N LYS A 114 10.64 24.36 6.42
CA LYS A 114 9.83 25.23 7.27
C LYS A 114 8.70 25.80 6.42
N ILE A 115 7.47 25.57 6.86
CA ILE A 115 6.27 26.05 6.18
C ILE A 115 5.40 26.78 7.19
N ASP A 116 4.97 27.99 6.86
CA ASP A 116 3.83 28.63 7.52
C ASP A 116 2.55 27.97 7.00
N PHE A 117 2.13 26.91 7.67
CA PHE A 117 1.06 26.06 7.19
C PHE A 117 -0.28 26.81 7.11
N ASN A 118 -0.56 27.72 8.06
CA ASN A 118 -1.80 28.50 8.05
C ASN A 118 -1.92 29.39 6.80
N ASN A 119 -0.83 30.08 6.45
CA ASN A 119 -0.78 30.92 5.27
C ASN A 119 -0.87 30.09 3.98
N VAL A 120 -0.09 29.01 3.89
CA VAL A 120 -0.11 28.10 2.73
C VAL A 120 -1.48 27.46 2.54
N LEU A 121 -2.10 27.00 3.63
CA LEU A 121 -3.44 26.41 3.63
C LEU A 121 -4.47 27.37 3.03
N SER A 122 -4.53 28.61 3.52
CA SER A 122 -5.49 29.60 3.00
C SER A 122 -5.29 29.89 1.50
N LYS A 123 -4.04 29.95 1.05
CA LYS A 123 -3.69 30.15 -0.37
C LYS A 123 -4.09 28.94 -1.23
N MET A 124 -3.76 27.73 -0.79
CA MET A 124 -4.08 26.49 -1.50
C MET A 124 -5.58 26.28 -1.62
N VAL A 125 -6.32 26.44 -0.51
CA VAL A 125 -7.80 26.33 -0.52
C VAL A 125 -8.42 27.31 -1.50
N LYS A 126 -8.00 28.59 -1.46
CA LYS A 126 -8.49 29.60 -2.40
C LYS A 126 -8.14 29.25 -3.85
N PHE A 127 -6.89 28.85 -4.10
CA PHE A 127 -6.39 28.54 -5.44
C PHE A 127 -7.14 27.34 -6.05
N PHE A 128 -7.24 26.22 -5.34
CA PHE A 128 -7.90 25.02 -5.88
C PHE A 128 -9.41 25.18 -5.98
N SER A 129 -10.04 25.94 -5.08
CA SER A 129 -11.49 26.21 -5.18
C SER A 129 -11.83 27.08 -6.40
N GLN A 130 -10.92 27.95 -6.85
CA GLN A 130 -11.11 28.78 -8.04
C GLN A 130 -10.88 28.02 -9.35
N HIS A 131 -10.22 26.86 -9.31
CA HIS A 131 -9.87 26.04 -10.47
C HIS A 131 -10.54 24.65 -10.38
N SER A 132 -11.79 24.60 -9.91
CA SER A 132 -12.47 23.35 -9.54
C SER A 132 -12.69 22.37 -10.70
N HIS A 133 -12.74 22.85 -11.94
CA HIS A 133 -12.92 22.00 -13.12
C HIS A 133 -11.60 21.39 -13.64
N SER A 134 -10.45 21.96 -13.29
CA SER A 134 -9.14 21.54 -13.81
C SER A 134 -8.21 20.96 -12.73
N MET A 135 -8.55 21.12 -11.46
CA MET A 135 -7.71 20.67 -10.35
C MET A 135 -8.54 19.87 -9.35
N SER A 136 -8.01 18.70 -8.98
CA SER A 136 -8.62 17.81 -8.00
C SER A 136 -7.63 17.57 -6.87
N THR A 137 -7.90 18.15 -5.71
CA THR A 137 -7.03 18.04 -4.55
C THR A 137 -7.82 17.67 -3.31
N CYS A 138 -7.20 16.95 -2.38
CA CYS A 138 -7.80 16.67 -1.08
C CYS A 138 -6.83 17.03 0.03
N GLN A 139 -7.36 17.72 1.02
CA GLN A 139 -6.75 17.92 2.33
C GLN A 139 -7.07 16.72 3.20
N TYR A 140 -6.03 16.12 3.77
CA TYR A 140 -6.14 15.06 4.75
C TYR A 140 -5.61 15.55 6.09
N VAL A 141 -6.33 15.20 7.15
CA VAL A 141 -5.92 15.43 8.54
C VAL A 141 -5.96 14.07 9.22
N VAL A 142 -4.84 13.65 9.77
CA VAL A 142 -4.77 12.56 10.73
C VAL A 142 -4.67 13.19 12.11
N LYS A 143 -5.64 12.91 12.98
CA LYS A 143 -5.66 13.40 14.36
C LYS A 143 -6.11 12.29 15.30
N ASN A 144 -5.29 11.95 16.28
CA ASN A 144 -5.54 10.84 17.22
C ASN A 144 -5.86 9.53 16.47
N ASN A 145 -5.12 9.23 15.40
CA ASN A 145 -5.34 8.07 14.52
C ASN A 145 -6.72 8.02 13.84
N LEU A 146 -7.44 9.14 13.78
CA LEU A 146 -8.65 9.31 12.98
C LEU A 146 -8.32 10.11 11.72
N ILE A 147 -8.87 9.69 10.60
CA ILE A 147 -8.63 10.30 9.29
C ILE A 147 -9.82 11.17 8.91
N PHE A 148 -9.56 12.43 8.66
CA PHE A 148 -10.52 13.41 8.13
C PHE A 148 -10.05 13.84 6.75
N ARG A 149 -11.00 14.08 5.85
CA ARG A 149 -10.72 14.48 4.48
C ARG A 149 -11.68 15.56 4.03
N LYS A 150 -11.15 16.57 3.33
CA LYS A 150 -11.93 17.55 2.58
C LYS A 150 -11.31 17.75 1.20
N CYS A 151 -12.11 17.62 0.16
CA CYS A 151 -11.64 17.74 -1.21
C CYS A 151 -12.12 19.04 -1.87
N TYR A 152 -11.30 19.53 -2.80
CA TYR A 152 -11.49 20.74 -3.59
C TYR A 152 -11.37 20.35 -5.07
N GLY A 153 -12.41 20.61 -5.84
CA GLY A 153 -12.51 20.20 -7.25
C GLY A 153 -13.75 19.35 -7.53
N GLU A 154 -14.12 19.25 -8.81
CA GLU A 154 -15.27 18.48 -9.28
C GLU A 154 -14.96 16.97 -9.34
N TYR A 155 -13.77 16.61 -9.84
CA TYR A 155 -13.41 15.22 -10.12
C TYR A 155 -12.52 14.61 -9.04
N THR A 156 -13.10 14.22 -7.90
CA THR A 156 -12.34 13.75 -6.72
C THR A 156 -12.39 12.23 -6.51
N GLY A 157 -12.83 11.45 -7.51
CA GLY A 157 -13.01 10.00 -7.40
C GLY A 157 -11.75 9.25 -6.95
N PHE A 158 -10.59 9.66 -7.45
CA PHE A 158 -9.28 9.06 -7.20
C PHE A 158 -8.81 9.17 -5.74
N LYS A 159 -9.53 9.93 -4.89
CA LYS A 159 -9.31 9.95 -3.43
C LYS A 159 -9.32 8.53 -2.83
N MET A 160 -10.05 7.60 -3.43
CA MET A 160 -10.16 6.22 -2.94
C MET A 160 -8.81 5.52 -2.78
N PHE A 161 -7.82 5.82 -3.62
CA PHE A 161 -6.49 5.21 -3.52
C PHE A 161 -5.76 5.68 -2.26
N MET A 162 -5.79 6.98 -1.99
CA MET A 162 -5.22 7.56 -0.77
C MET A 162 -6.00 7.14 0.47
N ASP A 163 -7.33 7.07 0.38
CA ASP A 163 -8.19 6.58 1.47
C ASP A 163 -7.81 5.15 1.87
N ASN A 164 -7.70 4.25 0.89
CA ASN A 164 -7.36 2.85 1.13
C ASN A 164 -5.95 2.73 1.75
N LEU A 165 -5.00 3.54 1.29
CA LEU A 165 -3.65 3.60 1.87
C LEU A 165 -3.69 4.01 3.35
N LEU A 166 -4.34 5.12 3.68
CA LEU A 166 -4.41 5.61 5.06
C LEU A 166 -5.21 4.67 5.96
N LEU A 167 -6.32 4.10 5.47
CA LEU A 167 -7.11 3.12 6.21
C LEU A 167 -6.29 1.85 6.49
N SER A 168 -5.52 1.38 5.50
CA SER A 168 -4.63 0.23 5.67
C SER A 168 -3.54 0.48 6.73
N LEU A 169 -2.92 1.68 6.71
CA LEU A 169 -1.91 2.05 7.69
C LEU A 169 -2.50 2.23 9.09
N SER A 170 -3.62 2.96 9.22
CA SER A 170 -4.25 3.26 10.52
C SER A 170 -4.76 2.02 11.26
N ARG A 171 -4.97 0.90 10.57
CA ARG A 171 -5.28 -0.43 11.14
C ARG A 171 -4.05 -1.14 11.74
N LYS A 172 -2.85 -0.80 11.28
CA LYS A 172 -1.60 -1.51 11.61
C LYS A 172 -0.71 -0.71 12.56
N VAL A 173 -0.75 0.62 12.45
CA VAL A 173 0.10 1.53 13.23
C VAL A 173 -0.68 2.71 13.79
N TYR A 174 -0.15 3.31 14.85
CA TYR A 174 -0.55 4.65 15.26
C TYR A 174 0.10 5.67 14.32
N LEU A 175 -0.70 6.21 13.41
CA LEU A 175 -0.27 7.30 12.55
C LEU A 175 -0.04 8.56 13.40
N PRO A 176 1.02 9.34 13.14
CA PRO A 176 1.22 10.60 13.83
C PRO A 176 0.10 11.58 13.51
N ASP A 177 -0.01 12.63 14.30
CA ASP A 177 -0.87 13.75 13.95
C ASP A 177 -0.22 14.53 12.80
N LEU A 178 -0.87 14.56 11.63
CA LEU A 178 -0.36 15.28 10.47
C LEU A 178 -1.49 15.83 9.60
N GLU A 179 -1.18 16.92 8.88
CA GLU A 179 -2.08 17.56 7.94
C GLU A 179 -1.34 17.83 6.63
N PHE A 180 -1.96 17.45 5.51
CA PHE A 180 -1.30 17.49 4.21
C PHE A 180 -2.31 17.53 3.06
N PHE A 181 -1.82 17.91 1.89
CA PHE A 181 -2.61 17.93 0.66
C PHE A 181 -2.11 16.88 -0.31
N VAL A 182 -3.06 16.28 -1.01
CA VAL A 182 -2.82 15.30 -2.06
C VAL A 182 -3.47 15.79 -3.35
N ASN A 183 -2.70 15.84 -4.42
CA ASN A 183 -3.18 15.98 -5.78
C ASN A 183 -3.71 14.64 -6.27
N LEU A 184 -4.93 14.66 -6.80
CA LEU A 184 -5.57 13.49 -7.38
C LEU A 184 -5.45 13.43 -8.90
N GLY A 185 -5.02 14.53 -9.54
CA GLY A 185 -4.89 14.61 -10.99
C GLY A 185 -3.58 14.03 -11.51
N ASP A 186 -3.53 13.88 -12.83
CA ASP A 186 -2.41 13.24 -13.55
C ASP A 186 -1.17 14.14 -13.65
N TRP A 187 -1.35 15.46 -13.52
CA TRP A 187 -0.29 16.45 -13.70
C TRP A 187 0.12 17.07 -12.35
N PRO A 188 1.43 17.31 -12.12
CA PRO A 188 1.92 17.98 -10.92
C PRO A 188 1.50 19.44 -10.89
N LEU A 189 1.24 19.98 -9.70
CA LEU A 189 0.62 21.32 -9.53
C LEU A 189 1.50 22.32 -8.79
N SER A 190 2.55 21.85 -8.11
CA SER A 190 3.47 22.69 -7.36
C SER A 190 4.63 23.15 -8.25
N SER A 191 4.91 24.45 -8.23
CA SER A 191 5.94 25.06 -9.08
C SER A 191 6.93 25.89 -8.26
N PRO A 192 8.11 26.23 -8.80
CA PRO A 192 9.06 27.09 -8.11
C PRO A 192 8.48 28.46 -7.69
N LYS A 193 7.48 28.96 -8.44
CA LYS A 193 6.76 30.22 -8.16
C LYS A 193 5.66 30.03 -7.12
N ASN A 194 4.86 28.97 -7.25
CA ASN A 194 3.80 28.61 -6.32
C ASN A 194 4.18 27.30 -5.62
N ARG A 195 5.02 27.42 -4.58
CA ARG A 195 5.53 26.27 -3.84
C ARG A 195 4.49 25.78 -2.85
N PHE A 196 3.73 24.78 -3.26
CA PHE A 196 2.76 24.09 -2.43
C PHE A 196 3.32 22.75 -1.95
N PRO A 197 3.26 22.42 -0.65
CA PRO A 197 3.60 21.11 -0.13
C PRO A 197 2.48 20.12 -0.49
N LEU A 198 2.54 19.62 -1.72
CA LEU A 198 1.49 18.81 -2.32
C LEU A 198 2.07 17.44 -2.68
N PHE A 199 1.44 16.39 -2.17
CA PHE A 199 1.77 15.03 -2.56
C PHE A 199 1.10 14.71 -3.89
N SER A 200 1.86 14.21 -4.86
CA SER A 200 1.37 13.92 -6.23
C SER A 200 1.86 12.57 -6.72
N TRP A 201 1.08 11.94 -7.60
CA TRP A 201 1.43 10.66 -8.24
C TRP A 201 2.64 10.74 -9.16
N CYS A 202 2.98 11.95 -9.60
CA CYS A 202 4.06 12.22 -10.53
C CYS A 202 4.71 13.58 -10.22
N GLY A 203 5.88 13.79 -10.82
CA GLY A 203 6.64 15.03 -10.74
C GLY A 203 7.63 15.14 -11.91
N SER A 204 8.36 16.24 -11.97
CA SER A 204 9.39 16.53 -12.96
C SER A 204 10.50 17.37 -12.35
N ASN A 205 11.60 17.56 -13.08
CA ASN A 205 12.70 18.45 -12.68
C ASN A 205 12.28 19.93 -12.53
N TYR A 206 11.10 20.31 -13.02
CA TYR A 206 10.59 21.68 -13.01
C TYR A 206 9.42 21.89 -12.04
N THR A 207 9.03 20.86 -11.29
CA THR A 207 7.94 20.90 -10.32
C THR A 207 8.47 20.72 -8.92
N MET A 208 7.65 21.09 -7.93
CA MET A 208 8.02 21.05 -6.51
C MET A 208 7.10 20.11 -5.72
N ASP A 209 6.35 19.23 -6.40
CA ASP A 209 5.47 18.25 -5.78
C ASP A 209 6.28 17.18 -5.05
N ILE A 210 5.72 16.66 -3.96
CA ILE A 210 6.29 15.55 -3.21
C ILE A 210 5.80 14.25 -3.85
N VAL A 211 6.68 13.53 -4.53
CA VAL A 211 6.27 12.35 -5.29
C VAL A 211 5.97 11.20 -4.33
N MET A 212 4.78 10.62 -4.47
CA MET A 212 4.35 9.43 -3.74
C MET A 212 4.18 8.24 -4.71
N PRO A 213 4.15 6.99 -4.22
CA PRO A 213 3.87 5.83 -5.06
C PRO A 213 2.59 6.02 -5.87
N THR A 214 2.60 5.59 -7.14
CA THR A 214 1.42 5.72 -8.02
C THR A 214 0.23 4.94 -7.46
N TYR A 215 -0.97 5.32 -7.89
CA TYR A 215 -2.19 4.60 -7.48
C TYR A 215 -2.15 3.12 -7.86
N ASP A 216 -1.54 2.75 -9.00
CA ASP A 216 -1.39 1.36 -9.44
C ASP A 216 -0.53 0.52 -8.49
N ILE A 217 0.62 1.06 -8.08
CA ILE A 217 1.51 0.39 -7.12
C ILE A 217 0.83 0.30 -5.75
N THR A 218 0.14 1.37 -5.35
CA THR A 218 -0.61 1.43 -4.09
C THR A 218 -1.69 0.35 -4.05
N GLU A 219 -2.54 0.29 -5.07
CA GLU A 219 -3.61 -0.71 -5.17
C GLU A 219 -3.04 -2.13 -5.23
N SER A 220 -2.02 -2.36 -6.06
CA SER A 220 -1.37 -3.68 -6.18
C SER A 220 -0.78 -4.15 -4.86
N SER A 221 -0.23 -3.23 -4.06
CA SER A 221 0.35 -3.55 -2.75
C SER A 221 -0.74 -3.89 -1.72
N LEU A 222 -1.86 -3.17 -1.73
CA LEU A 222 -2.97 -3.37 -0.78
C LEU A 222 -3.79 -4.62 -1.10
N GLU A 223 -3.97 -4.95 -2.38
CA GLU A 223 -4.81 -6.08 -2.80
C GLU A 223 -4.02 -7.36 -3.06
N ASN A 224 -2.74 -7.44 -2.65
CA ASN A 224 -1.86 -8.57 -2.97
C ASN A 224 -1.82 -8.90 -4.47
N MET A 225 -1.81 -7.85 -5.31
CA MET A 225 -1.93 -7.93 -6.77
C MET A 225 -3.19 -8.69 -7.22
N GLY A 226 -4.31 -8.55 -6.50
CA GLY A 226 -5.53 -9.35 -6.70
C GLY A 226 -6.44 -8.95 -7.88
N ARG A 227 -5.99 -8.03 -8.76
CA ARG A 227 -6.67 -7.66 -10.01
C ARG A 227 -6.09 -8.38 -11.22
#